data_AF-A0A9D8LA23-F1
#
_entry.id   AF-A0A9D8LA23-F1
#
_cell.length_a   1.000
_cell.length_b   1.000
_cell.length_c   1.000
_cell.angle_alpha   90.00
_cell.angle_beta   90.00
_cell.angle_gamma   90.00
#
_symmetry.space_group_name_H-M   'P 1'
#
loop_
_entity.id
_entity.type
_entity.pdbx_description
1 polymer ?
#
loop_
_entity_poly.entity_id
_entity_poly.type
_entity_poly.pdbx_seq_one_letter_code
_entity_poly.pdbx_strand_id
1 'polypeptide(L)'
;LMRPEPLIIGKANGKARVHRRAYLDYVGVKIWRRGRPAGELPIVGIFTSTAYTASVAAIPYIRRKVAAIVKRMGHAPASHSGKALANVLESYPRDELFQIDADMLHDFAADILALGERPRVRVLVRPDRFDRYVSILVFVPRDRYDSDAGERIGSYLATAFDGHVSVAYPAFPDISSSGAVRGRRRSRRGRSSRRRSSASSAHGATG
;
A
#
# COMPACT_ATOMS: atom_id res chain seq x y z
N LEU A 1 -0.43 17.61 0.91
CA LEU A 1 0.14 18.25 -0.30
C LEU A 1 1.63 18.58 -0.23
N MET A 2 2.22 18.94 0.93
CA MET A 2 3.55 19.61 1.01
C MET A 2 4.81 18.84 0.56
N ARG A 3 4.76 17.55 0.22
CA ARG A 3 5.93 16.86 -0.36
C ARG A 3 6.20 17.37 -1.80
N PRO A 4 7.47 17.46 -2.25
CA PRO A 4 7.80 17.98 -3.58
C PRO A 4 7.46 17.04 -4.76
N GLU A 5 7.06 15.80 -4.46
CA GLU A 5 6.63 14.78 -5.44
C GLU A 5 5.56 15.35 -6.40
N PRO A 6 5.75 15.36 -7.74
CA PRO A 6 4.83 16.02 -8.67
C PRO A 6 3.50 15.26 -8.87
N LEU A 7 3.47 13.97 -8.55
CA LEU A 7 2.30 13.10 -8.65
C LEU A 7 1.93 12.55 -7.28
N ILE A 8 0.63 12.44 -7.02
CA ILE A 8 0.04 11.68 -5.92
C ILE A 8 -0.73 10.52 -6.55
N ILE A 9 -0.33 9.29 -6.27
CA ILE A 9 -1.04 8.09 -6.76
C ILE A 9 -1.59 7.33 -5.56
N GLY A 10 -2.84 6.89 -5.66
CA GLY A 10 -3.52 6.14 -4.60
C GLY A 10 -4.80 5.47 -5.11
N LYS A 11 -5.49 4.72 -4.25
CA LYS A 11 -6.88 4.31 -4.52
C LYS A 11 -7.88 5.41 -4.10
N ALA A 12 -8.97 5.59 -4.85
CA ALA A 12 -10.11 6.42 -4.48
C ALA A 12 -11.15 5.59 -3.68
N ASN A 13 -12.14 6.26 -3.09
CA ASN A 13 -13.17 5.58 -2.30
C ASN A 13 -14.24 4.86 -3.15
N GLY A 14 -14.41 5.26 -4.41
CA GLY A 14 -15.37 4.65 -5.34
C GLY A 14 -14.84 3.36 -5.99
N LYS A 15 -15.76 2.46 -6.33
CA LYS A 15 -15.48 1.27 -7.17
C LYS A 15 -15.86 1.55 -8.62
N ALA A 16 -15.08 1.02 -9.56
CA ALA A 16 -15.38 1.10 -10.97
C ALA A 16 -16.68 0.34 -11.30
N ARG A 17 -17.53 0.93 -12.15
CA ARG A 17 -18.76 0.32 -12.66
C ARG A 17 -18.56 -0.41 -14.00
N VAL A 18 -17.38 -0.28 -14.60
CA VAL A 18 -17.03 -0.78 -15.94
C VAL A 18 -15.66 -1.47 -15.92
N HIS A 19 -15.39 -2.29 -16.94
CA HIS A 19 -14.18 -3.11 -17.14
C HIS A 19 -13.92 -4.18 -16.06
N ARG A 20 -13.77 -3.80 -14.78
CA ARG A 20 -13.64 -4.76 -13.66
C ARG A 20 -14.08 -4.15 -12.33
N ARG A 21 -14.57 -4.97 -11.40
CA ARG A 21 -15.01 -4.55 -10.06
C ARG A 21 -13.81 -4.30 -9.12
N ALA A 22 -13.05 -3.25 -9.39
CA ALA A 22 -11.93 -2.78 -8.56
C ALA A 22 -12.22 -1.39 -7.94
N TYR A 23 -11.40 -0.96 -6.98
CA TYR A 23 -11.38 0.46 -6.61
C TYR A 23 -10.78 1.30 -7.73
N LEU A 24 -11.34 2.49 -7.92
CA LEU A 24 -10.80 3.47 -8.85
C LEU A 24 -9.40 3.90 -8.39
N ASP A 25 -8.49 4.03 -9.34
CA ASP A 25 -7.20 4.68 -9.19
C ASP A 25 -7.39 6.20 -9.16
N TYR A 26 -6.63 6.87 -8.30
CA TYR A 26 -6.53 8.32 -8.18
C TYR A 26 -5.12 8.73 -8.58
N VAL A 27 -4.99 9.59 -9.58
CA VAL A 27 -3.73 10.23 -9.99
C VAL A 27 -3.93 11.74 -9.90
N GLY A 28 -3.41 12.32 -8.82
CA GLY A 28 -3.36 13.76 -8.63
C GLY A 28 -2.09 14.35 -9.22
N VAL A 29 -2.22 15.20 -10.24
CA VAL A 29 -1.10 15.94 -10.84
C VAL A 29 -1.01 17.30 -10.19
N LYS A 30 0.11 17.61 -9.52
CA LYS A 30 0.29 18.93 -8.89
C LYS A 30 0.50 20.01 -9.94
N ILE A 31 -0.32 21.06 -9.84
CA ILE A 31 -0.21 22.27 -10.65
C ILE A 31 0.72 23.23 -9.90
N TRP A 32 1.80 23.67 -10.55
CA TRP A 32 2.79 24.57 -9.97
C TRP A 32 2.62 26.00 -10.50
N ARG A 33 2.76 27.00 -9.62
CA ARG A 33 2.86 28.42 -10.00
C ARG A 33 4.03 29.03 -9.23
N ARG A 34 4.95 29.70 -9.95
CA ARG A 34 6.15 30.35 -9.37
C ARG A 34 6.93 29.41 -8.41
N GLY A 35 7.15 28.17 -8.82
CA GLY A 35 7.89 27.16 -8.03
C GLY A 35 7.17 26.64 -6.79
N ARG A 36 5.90 26.99 -6.55
CA ARG A 36 5.09 26.50 -5.42
C ARG A 36 3.88 25.68 -5.91
N PRO A 37 3.44 24.63 -5.18
CA PRO A 37 2.23 23.90 -5.53
C PRO A 37 1.02 24.82 -5.29
N ALA A 38 0.22 25.03 -6.34
CA ALA A 38 -0.89 25.98 -6.38
C ALA A 38 -2.24 25.32 -6.65
N GLY A 39 -2.26 24.02 -6.91
CA GLY A 39 -3.46 23.23 -7.15
C GLY A 39 -3.14 21.78 -7.50
N GLU A 40 -4.16 21.01 -7.81
CA GLU A 40 -4.08 19.60 -8.16
C GLU A 40 -5.14 19.30 -9.23
N LEU A 41 -4.73 18.61 -10.30
CA LEU A 41 -5.64 18.06 -11.30
C LEU A 41 -5.90 16.59 -10.93
N PRO A 42 -7.10 16.24 -10.40
CA PRO A 42 -7.43 14.86 -10.07
C PRO A 42 -7.88 14.12 -11.34
N ILE A 43 -7.17 13.04 -11.67
CA ILE A 43 -7.58 12.06 -12.66
C ILE A 43 -8.05 10.82 -11.90
N VAL A 44 -9.26 10.36 -12.16
CA VAL A 44 -9.87 9.20 -11.48
C VAL A 44 -10.36 8.21 -12.53
N GLY A 45 -9.97 6.94 -12.38
CA GLY A 45 -10.28 5.92 -13.37
C GLY A 45 -9.80 4.55 -12.92
N ILE A 46 -9.33 3.74 -13.87
CA ILE A 46 -8.61 2.50 -13.61
C ILE A 46 -7.40 2.48 -14.56
N PHE A 47 -6.27 1.93 -14.12
CA PHE A 47 -5.17 1.69 -15.07
C PHE A 47 -5.61 0.70 -16.16
N THR A 48 -5.12 0.91 -17.39
CA THR A 48 -5.38 0.03 -18.54
C THR A 48 -4.66 -1.31 -18.38
N SER A 49 -5.10 -2.35 -19.11
CA SER A 49 -4.44 -3.66 -19.14
C SER A 49 -2.93 -3.57 -19.42
N THR A 50 -2.52 -2.67 -20.33
CA THR A 50 -1.11 -2.39 -20.66
C THR A 50 -0.27 -2.02 -19.43
N ALA A 51 -0.83 -1.30 -18.45
CA ALA A 51 -0.10 -0.96 -17.23
C ALA A 51 0.21 -2.18 -16.35
N TYR A 52 -0.50 -3.31 -16.54
CA TYR A 52 -0.25 -4.58 -15.85
C TYR A 52 0.62 -5.55 -16.67
N THR A 53 0.82 -5.34 -17.96
CA THR A 53 1.61 -6.24 -18.83
C THR A 53 2.93 -5.64 -19.32
N ALA A 54 3.06 -4.31 -19.36
CA ALA A 54 4.31 -3.65 -19.70
C ALA A 54 5.38 -3.87 -18.63
N SER A 55 6.64 -3.99 -19.04
CA SER A 55 7.79 -4.07 -18.13
C SER A 55 7.85 -2.85 -17.21
N VAL A 56 8.24 -3.07 -15.95
CA VAL A 56 8.46 -2.00 -14.97
C VAL A 56 9.52 -0.98 -15.43
N ALA A 57 10.43 -1.36 -16.34
CA ALA A 57 11.41 -0.46 -16.96
C ALA A 57 10.79 0.47 -18.03
N ALA A 58 9.68 0.08 -18.66
CA ALA A 58 8.99 0.89 -19.66
C ALA A 58 8.16 2.02 -19.00
N ILE A 59 7.49 1.74 -17.89
CA ILE A 59 6.55 2.64 -17.21
C ILE A 59 7.32 3.84 -16.60
N PRO A 60 7.12 5.10 -17.08
CA PRO A 60 8.01 6.23 -16.73
C PRO A 60 8.12 6.57 -15.24
N TYR A 61 7.03 6.39 -14.49
CA TYR A 61 6.99 6.64 -13.04
C TYR A 61 7.68 5.52 -12.25
N ILE A 62 7.48 4.26 -12.66
CA ILE A 62 8.00 3.09 -11.96
C ILE A 62 9.49 2.89 -12.26
N ARG A 63 9.93 3.04 -13.52
CA ARG A 63 11.31 2.77 -13.94
C ARG A 63 12.37 3.54 -13.14
N ARG A 64 12.08 4.79 -12.75
CA ARG A 64 12.97 5.61 -11.91
C ARG A 64 13.13 5.04 -10.51
N LYS A 65 12.03 4.54 -9.94
CA LYS A 65 12.01 3.88 -8.62
C LYS A 65 12.78 2.56 -8.69
N VAL A 66 12.45 1.69 -9.65
CA VAL A 66 13.13 0.41 -9.90
C VAL A 66 14.63 0.58 -10.11
N ALA A 67 15.06 1.51 -10.94
CA ALA A 67 16.48 1.80 -11.15
C ALA A 67 17.20 2.25 -9.87
N ALA A 68 16.53 3.01 -8.99
CA ALA A 68 17.07 3.38 -7.68
C ALA A 68 17.20 2.17 -6.74
N ILE A 69 16.24 1.23 -6.74
CA ILE A 69 16.34 -0.01 -5.96
C ILE A 69 17.51 -0.87 -6.46
N VAL A 70 17.58 -1.13 -7.77
CA VAL A 70 18.67 -1.92 -8.38
C VAL A 70 20.04 -1.33 -8.06
N LYS A 71 20.18 0.00 -8.17
CA LYS A 71 21.43 0.70 -7.80
C LYS A 71 21.76 0.55 -6.31
N ARG A 72 20.76 0.64 -5.42
CA ARG A 72 20.95 0.57 -3.95
C ARG A 72 21.29 -0.84 -3.46
N MET A 73 20.69 -1.88 -4.06
CA MET A 73 20.96 -3.28 -3.75
C MET A 73 22.36 -3.74 -4.19
N GLY A 74 22.99 -3.04 -5.13
CA GLY A 74 24.40 -3.23 -5.50
C GLY A 74 24.76 -4.53 -6.24
N HIS A 75 23.80 -5.42 -6.48
CA HIS A 75 24.05 -6.66 -7.23
C HIS A 75 24.42 -6.36 -8.69
N ALA A 76 25.48 -7.02 -9.19
CA ALA A 76 25.85 -6.93 -10.61
C ALA A 76 24.70 -7.46 -11.50
N PRO A 77 24.26 -6.75 -12.56
CA PRO A 77 23.06 -7.13 -13.33
C PRO A 77 23.08 -8.55 -13.92
N ALA A 78 24.25 -9.05 -14.30
CA ALA A 78 24.41 -10.40 -14.86
C ALA A 78 24.46 -11.52 -13.80
N SER A 79 24.65 -11.17 -12.52
CA SER A 79 24.74 -12.13 -11.41
C SER A 79 23.40 -12.82 -11.12
N HIS A 80 23.45 -13.94 -10.40
CA HIS A 80 22.24 -14.65 -9.97
C HIS A 80 21.32 -13.73 -9.14
N SER A 81 21.86 -13.06 -8.12
CA SER A 81 21.11 -12.11 -7.27
C SER A 81 20.59 -10.89 -8.05
N GLY A 82 21.33 -10.42 -9.05
CA GLY A 82 20.89 -9.33 -9.94
C GLY A 82 19.67 -9.72 -10.79
N LYS A 83 19.70 -10.93 -11.38
CA LYS A 83 18.57 -11.49 -12.13
C LYS A 83 17.37 -11.79 -11.23
N ALA A 84 17.60 -12.33 -10.03
CA ALA A 84 16.57 -12.55 -9.04
C ALA A 84 15.88 -11.23 -8.62
N LEU A 85 16.65 -10.16 -8.39
CA LEU A 85 16.10 -8.84 -8.04
C LEU A 85 15.26 -8.27 -9.19
N ALA A 86 15.73 -8.41 -10.44
CA ALA A 86 14.95 -7.99 -11.61
C ALA A 86 13.61 -8.74 -11.68
N ASN A 87 13.61 -10.06 -11.47
CA ASN A 87 12.39 -10.88 -11.45
C ASN A 87 11.44 -10.49 -10.29
N VAL A 88 11.96 -10.20 -9.10
CA VAL A 88 11.16 -9.71 -7.96
C VAL A 88 10.48 -8.38 -8.29
N LEU A 89 11.22 -7.42 -8.86
CA LEU A 89 10.67 -6.11 -9.21
C LEU A 89 9.69 -6.18 -10.40
N GLU A 90 9.94 -7.04 -11.38
CA GLU A 90 9.10 -7.24 -12.58
C GLU A 90 7.84 -8.08 -12.29
N SER A 91 7.84 -8.94 -11.27
CA SER A 91 6.65 -9.68 -10.80
C SER A 91 5.83 -8.91 -9.76
N TYR A 92 6.40 -7.88 -9.13
CA TYR A 92 5.75 -7.10 -8.08
C TYR A 92 4.39 -6.49 -8.56
N PRO A 93 3.33 -6.49 -7.72
CA PRO A 93 2.03 -5.94 -8.11
C PRO A 93 2.12 -4.47 -8.55
N ARG A 94 1.64 -4.16 -9.75
CA ARG A 94 1.83 -2.83 -10.37
C ARG A 94 1.11 -1.73 -9.59
N ASP A 95 -0.11 -2.01 -9.13
CA ASP A 95 -0.88 -1.14 -8.22
C ASP A 95 -0.09 -0.76 -6.95
N GLU A 96 0.78 -1.66 -6.49
CA GLU A 96 1.63 -1.42 -5.31
C GLU A 96 2.91 -0.68 -5.69
N LEU A 97 3.56 -1.01 -6.83
CA LEU A 97 4.69 -0.24 -7.36
C LEU A 97 4.35 1.24 -7.59
N PHE A 98 3.10 1.58 -7.91
CA PHE A 98 2.66 2.98 -8.00
C PHE A 98 2.58 3.69 -6.64
N GLN A 99 2.35 2.97 -5.54
CA GLN A 99 1.96 3.56 -4.25
C GLN A 99 3.03 3.43 -3.14
N ILE A 100 3.83 2.37 -3.16
CA ILE A 100 4.97 2.15 -2.24
C ILE A 100 6.04 3.23 -2.46
N ASP A 101 6.71 3.69 -1.41
CA ASP A 101 7.91 4.54 -1.56
C ASP A 101 9.16 3.70 -1.90
N ALA A 102 10.29 4.35 -2.12
CA ALA A 102 11.51 3.67 -2.54
C ALA A 102 12.23 2.94 -1.39
N ASP A 103 12.07 3.40 -0.15
CA ASP A 103 12.72 2.78 1.02
C ASP A 103 11.99 1.50 1.39
N MET A 104 10.66 1.55 1.52
CA MET A 104 9.85 0.37 1.78
C MET A 104 9.92 -0.66 0.64
N LEU A 105 10.03 -0.22 -0.63
CA LEU A 105 10.23 -1.15 -1.75
C LEU A 105 11.60 -1.82 -1.74
N HIS A 106 12.66 -1.12 -1.31
CA HIS A 106 13.98 -1.71 -1.13
C HIS A 106 13.92 -2.84 -0.09
N ASP A 107 13.35 -2.54 1.08
CA ASP A 107 13.30 -3.49 2.19
C ASP A 107 12.40 -4.69 1.85
N PHE A 108 11.26 -4.46 1.18
CA PHE A 108 10.39 -5.52 0.70
C PHE A 108 11.05 -6.36 -0.41
N ALA A 109 11.81 -5.75 -1.33
CA ALA A 109 12.53 -6.51 -2.36
C ALA A 109 13.63 -7.40 -1.76
N ALA A 110 14.38 -6.91 -0.77
CA ALA A 110 15.35 -7.71 -0.02
C ALA A 110 14.68 -8.86 0.75
N ASP A 111 13.54 -8.60 1.38
CA ASP A 111 12.74 -9.60 2.07
C ASP A 111 12.24 -10.72 1.14
N ILE A 112 11.76 -10.37 -0.05
CA ILE A 112 11.26 -11.32 -1.05
C ILE A 112 12.42 -12.15 -1.62
N LEU A 113 13.58 -11.54 -1.90
CA LEU A 113 14.78 -12.27 -2.34
C LEU A 113 15.18 -13.36 -1.33
N ALA A 114 15.13 -13.06 -0.04
CA ALA A 114 15.45 -14.02 1.02
C ALA A 114 14.44 -15.19 1.13
N LEU A 115 13.29 -15.15 0.43
CA LEU A 115 12.35 -16.27 0.33
C LEU A 115 12.77 -17.28 -0.75
N GLY A 116 13.46 -16.83 -1.80
CA GLY A 116 14.00 -17.73 -2.84
C GLY A 116 15.08 -18.66 -2.29
N GLU A 117 15.91 -18.17 -1.37
CA GLU A 117 16.91 -18.99 -0.68
C GLU A 117 16.30 -19.87 0.43
N ARG A 118 15.29 -19.35 1.15
CA ARG A 118 14.67 -20.01 2.31
C ARG A 118 13.15 -19.81 2.29
N PRO A 119 12.40 -20.69 1.59
CA PRO A 119 10.95 -20.61 1.51
C PRO A 119 10.29 -20.63 2.89
N ARG A 120 9.56 -19.56 3.21
CA ARG A 120 8.87 -19.37 4.49
C ARG A 120 7.71 -18.39 4.32
N VAL A 121 6.76 -18.44 5.24
CA VAL A 121 5.66 -17.46 5.25
C VAL A 121 6.22 -16.07 5.57
N ARG A 122 5.85 -15.06 4.79
CA ARG A 122 6.25 -13.66 4.98
C ARG A 122 5.07 -12.74 4.71
N VAL A 123 4.83 -11.80 5.63
CA VAL A 123 3.77 -10.79 5.53
C VAL A 123 4.44 -9.42 5.41
N LEU A 124 4.17 -8.72 4.32
CA LEU A 124 4.68 -7.38 4.04
C LEU A 124 3.51 -6.39 4.04
N VAL A 125 3.53 -5.40 4.93
CA VAL A 125 2.39 -4.50 5.18
C VAL A 125 2.74 -3.07 4.77
N ARG A 126 2.01 -2.52 3.80
CA ARG A 126 2.10 -1.12 3.38
C ARG A 126 0.82 -0.36 3.76
N PRO A 127 0.86 0.55 4.75
CA PRO A 127 -0.25 1.46 5.01
C PRO A 127 -0.57 2.38 3.82
N ASP A 128 -1.84 2.75 3.65
CA ASP A 128 -2.23 3.84 2.76
C ASP A 128 -1.73 5.18 3.31
N ARG A 129 -1.24 6.06 2.41
CA ARG A 129 -0.72 7.39 2.77
C ARG A 129 -1.75 8.28 3.50
N PHE A 130 -3.04 7.98 3.38
CA PHE A 130 -4.13 8.71 4.02
C PHE A 130 -4.85 7.91 5.12
N ASP A 131 -4.29 6.76 5.56
CA ASP A 131 -4.84 5.93 6.63
C ASP A 131 -6.30 5.47 6.36
N ARG A 132 -6.56 5.04 5.10
CA ARG A 132 -7.89 4.60 4.65
C ARG A 132 -8.01 3.08 4.41
N TYR A 133 -6.88 2.39 4.35
CA TYR A 133 -6.73 0.94 4.18
C TYR A 133 -5.25 0.55 4.42
N VAL A 134 -4.97 -0.75 4.53
CA VAL A 134 -3.61 -1.31 4.48
C VAL A 134 -3.53 -2.28 3.30
N SER A 135 -2.43 -2.23 2.56
CA SER A 135 -2.06 -3.25 1.59
C SER A 135 -1.19 -4.30 2.27
N ILE A 136 -1.42 -5.58 1.97
CA ILE A 136 -0.72 -6.69 2.57
C ILE A 136 -0.36 -7.69 1.46
N LEU A 137 0.94 -7.96 1.32
CA LEU A 137 1.45 -9.07 0.51
C LEU A 137 1.79 -10.23 1.45
N VAL A 138 1.15 -11.38 1.26
CA VAL A 138 1.44 -12.60 2.01
C VAL A 138 2.03 -13.64 1.08
N PHE A 139 3.31 -13.93 1.28
CA PHE A 139 4.01 -15.01 0.62
C PHE A 139 3.80 -16.28 1.43
N VAL A 140 3.39 -17.35 0.75
CA VAL A 140 3.13 -18.66 1.34
C VAL A 140 3.81 -19.71 0.46
N PRO A 141 4.61 -20.63 1.03
CA PRO A 141 5.17 -21.76 0.27
C PRO A 141 4.07 -22.55 -0.47
N ARG A 142 4.35 -22.95 -1.71
CA ARG A 142 3.36 -23.57 -2.61
C ARG A 142 2.75 -24.86 -2.07
N ASP A 143 3.50 -25.61 -1.27
CA ASP A 143 3.05 -26.81 -0.54
C ASP A 143 2.01 -26.53 0.54
N ARG A 144 1.78 -25.26 0.90
CA ARG A 144 0.93 -24.82 2.04
C ARG A 144 -0.15 -23.83 1.66
N TYR A 145 -0.36 -23.59 0.36
CA TYR A 145 -1.36 -22.64 -0.12
C TYR A 145 -2.46 -23.36 -0.91
N ASP A 146 -3.67 -23.29 -0.38
CA ASP A 146 -4.92 -23.61 -1.07
C ASP A 146 -5.94 -22.47 -0.85
N SER A 147 -7.18 -22.67 -1.31
CA SER A 147 -8.25 -21.68 -1.15
C SER A 147 -8.66 -21.45 0.30
N ASP A 148 -8.67 -22.49 1.15
CA ASP A 148 -9.02 -22.39 2.58
C ASP A 148 -7.96 -21.59 3.34
N ALA A 149 -6.68 -21.90 3.11
CA ALA A 149 -5.56 -21.15 3.64
C ALA A 149 -5.66 -19.66 3.24
N GLY A 150 -5.99 -19.36 1.98
CA GLY A 150 -6.22 -17.99 1.50
C GLY A 150 -7.35 -17.26 2.24
N GLU A 151 -8.50 -17.91 2.44
CA GLU A 151 -9.65 -17.34 3.15
C GLU A 151 -9.36 -17.14 4.65
N ARG A 152 -8.68 -18.09 5.29
CA ARG A 152 -8.28 -18.03 6.70
C ARG A 152 -7.23 -16.94 6.94
N ILE A 153 -6.24 -16.80 6.05
CA ILE A 153 -5.28 -15.69 6.09
C ILE A 153 -6.02 -14.35 5.94
N GLY A 154 -6.94 -14.24 4.98
CA GLY A 154 -7.74 -13.04 4.79
C GLY A 154 -8.56 -12.66 6.04
N SER A 155 -9.23 -13.63 6.64
CA SER A 155 -10.06 -13.46 7.84
C SER A 155 -9.24 -13.10 9.08
N TYR A 156 -8.08 -13.74 9.26
CA TYR A 156 -7.12 -13.40 10.31
C TYR A 156 -6.63 -11.95 10.17
N LEU A 157 -6.20 -11.54 8.97
CA LEU A 157 -5.73 -10.19 8.72
C LEU A 157 -6.84 -9.14 8.85
N ALA A 158 -8.06 -9.43 8.41
CA ALA A 158 -9.21 -8.56 8.63
C ALA A 158 -9.45 -8.30 10.13
N THR A 159 -9.35 -9.35 10.95
CA THR A 159 -9.48 -9.25 12.41
C THR A 159 -8.33 -8.46 13.03
N ALA A 160 -7.08 -8.76 12.65
CA ALA A 160 -5.88 -8.11 13.18
C ALA A 160 -5.81 -6.60 12.90
N PHE A 161 -6.46 -6.12 11.82
CA PHE A 161 -6.48 -4.71 11.42
C PHE A 161 -7.84 -4.00 11.69
N ASP A 162 -8.71 -4.56 12.55
CA ASP A 162 -10.07 -4.04 12.85
C ASP A 162 -10.85 -3.64 11.57
N GLY A 163 -10.86 -4.54 10.60
CA GLY A 163 -11.25 -4.24 9.23
C GLY A 163 -11.98 -5.37 8.51
N HIS A 164 -12.02 -5.25 7.18
CA HIS A 164 -12.54 -6.28 6.28
C HIS A 164 -11.58 -6.44 5.09
N VAL A 165 -11.43 -7.67 4.58
CA VAL A 165 -10.78 -7.89 3.28
C VAL A 165 -11.64 -7.19 2.24
N SER A 166 -11.09 -6.16 1.58
CA SER A 166 -11.87 -5.42 0.58
C SER A 166 -11.59 -5.87 -0.85
N VAL A 167 -10.44 -6.49 -1.08
CA VAL A 167 -10.07 -7.23 -2.29
C VAL A 167 -8.87 -8.13 -1.97
N ALA A 168 -8.84 -9.32 -2.55
CA ALA A 168 -7.71 -10.24 -2.50
C ALA A 168 -7.49 -10.83 -3.90
N TYR A 169 -6.24 -10.87 -4.34
CA TYR A 169 -5.82 -11.48 -5.60
C TYR A 169 -4.71 -12.49 -5.30
N PRO A 170 -4.89 -13.78 -5.58
CA PRO A 170 -3.77 -14.71 -5.61
C PRO A 170 -2.93 -14.40 -6.85
N ALA A 171 -1.61 -14.30 -6.68
CA ALA A 171 -0.65 -14.08 -7.76
C ALA A 171 0.45 -15.16 -7.71
N PHE A 172 0.55 -15.93 -8.78
CA PHE A 172 1.40 -17.12 -8.85
C PHE A 172 2.59 -16.88 -9.77
N PRO A 173 3.73 -16.47 -9.18
CA PRO A 173 5.01 -17.05 -9.55
C PRO A 173 5.32 -18.25 -8.64
N ASP A 174 5.45 -18.06 -7.31
CA ASP A 174 6.09 -19.08 -6.43
C ASP A 174 5.64 -19.24 -4.94
N ILE A 175 4.82 -18.45 -4.24
CA ILE A 175 3.55 -17.77 -4.55
C ILE A 175 3.42 -16.48 -3.70
N SER A 176 2.64 -15.50 -4.17
CA SER A 176 2.26 -14.31 -3.40
C SER A 176 0.75 -14.03 -3.44
N SER A 177 0.07 -13.95 -2.30
CA SER A 177 -1.30 -13.42 -2.25
C SER A 177 -1.24 -11.92 -1.93
N SER A 178 -1.88 -11.10 -2.77
CA SER A 178 -1.91 -9.64 -2.65
C SER A 178 -3.31 -9.20 -2.23
N GLY A 179 -3.47 -8.68 -1.00
CA GLY A 179 -4.75 -8.28 -0.46
C GLY A 179 -4.75 -6.85 0.09
N ALA A 180 -5.85 -6.14 -0.06
CA ALA A 180 -6.08 -4.86 0.63
C ALA A 180 -7.13 -5.04 1.72
N VAL A 181 -6.71 -4.88 2.98
CA VAL A 181 -7.59 -4.91 4.15
C VAL A 181 -7.98 -3.48 4.50
N ARG A 182 -9.26 -3.23 4.72
CA ARG A 182 -9.80 -1.91 5.01
C ARG A 182 -10.28 -1.82 6.45
N GLY A 183 -9.46 -1.21 7.30
CA GLY A 183 -9.78 -0.94 8.71
C GLY A 183 -10.98 0.00 8.88
N ARG A 184 -11.73 -0.18 9.96
CA ARG A 184 -12.77 0.77 10.38
C ARG A 184 -12.13 2.02 10.98
N ARG A 185 -12.34 3.16 10.34
CA ARG A 185 -11.99 4.45 10.94
C ARG A 185 -12.91 4.72 12.12
N ARG A 186 -12.48 4.40 13.36
CA ARG A 186 -13.13 4.92 14.57
C ARG A 186 -13.15 6.45 14.45
N SER A 187 -14.34 7.03 14.35
CA SER A 187 -14.47 8.47 14.20
C SER A 187 -14.01 9.14 15.50
N ARG A 188 -12.84 9.79 15.47
CA ARG A 188 -12.49 10.82 16.45
C ARG A 188 -13.37 12.07 16.21
N ARG A 189 -14.65 11.95 16.57
CA ARG A 189 -15.57 13.07 16.80
C ARG A 189 -16.22 12.86 18.17
N GLY A 190 -16.08 13.83 19.08
CA GLY A 190 -16.99 13.98 20.22
C GLY A 190 -16.70 13.18 21.50
N ARG A 191 -15.47 13.25 22.05
CA ARG A 191 -15.25 13.12 23.51
C ARG A 191 -14.32 14.22 24.05
N SER A 192 -14.79 15.46 23.93
CA SER A 192 -14.34 16.61 24.73
C SER A 192 -15.58 17.43 25.12
N SER A 193 -15.47 18.19 26.22
CA SER A 193 -16.53 18.98 26.88
C SER A 193 -17.77 18.21 27.38
N ARG A 194 -17.64 17.58 28.56
CA ARG A 194 -18.65 17.64 29.66
C ARG A 194 -18.08 17.10 30.98
N ARG A 195 -17.10 17.83 31.54
CA ARG A 195 -16.69 17.77 32.96
C ARG A 195 -16.08 19.12 33.35
N ARG A 196 -16.92 20.02 33.88
CA ARG A 196 -16.62 21.22 34.68
C ARG A 196 -17.93 21.94 35.00
N SER A 197 -18.60 21.55 36.09
CA SER A 197 -19.65 22.33 36.78
C SER A 197 -20.17 21.60 38.03
N SER A 198 -19.36 21.53 39.08
CA SER A 198 -19.80 21.36 40.48
C SER A 198 -18.60 21.55 41.42
N ALA A 199 -18.87 21.96 42.66
CA ALA A 199 -17.91 22.30 43.72
C ALA A 199 -17.12 23.63 43.56
N SER A 200 -17.79 24.74 43.86
CA SER A 200 -17.24 25.83 44.67
C SER A 200 -18.38 26.61 45.33
N SER A 201 -18.12 27.17 46.52
CA SER A 201 -19.02 28.02 47.34
C SER A 201 -20.12 27.31 48.12
N ALA A 202 -19.86 27.02 49.41
CA ALA A 202 -20.71 27.39 50.57
C ALA A 202 -20.23 26.69 51.86
N HIS A 203 -19.23 27.27 52.55
CA HIS A 203 -18.98 27.06 53.98
C HIS A 203 -18.22 28.27 54.53
N GLY A 204 -18.70 28.84 55.64
CA GLY A 204 -18.05 29.97 56.32
C GLY A 204 -18.91 31.22 56.51
N ALA A 205 -19.93 31.12 57.38
CA ALA A 205 -20.56 32.28 58.02
C ALA A 205 -21.09 31.88 59.40
N THR A 206 -20.24 31.97 60.41
CA THR A 206 -20.63 32.10 61.82
C THR A 206 -20.49 33.56 62.22
N GLY A 207 -21.58 34.15 62.72
CA GLY A 207 -21.69 35.54 63.14
C GLY A 207 -23.13 35.84 63.50
#